data_AF-A0A8J6AU13-F1
#
_entry.id   AF-A0A8J6AU13-F1
#
_cell.length_a   1.000
_cell.length_b   1.000
_cell.length_c   1.000
_cell.angle_alpha   90.00
_cell.angle_beta   90.00
_cell.angle_gamma   90.00
#
_symmetry.space_group_name_H-M   'P 1'
#
loop_
_entity.id
_entity.type
_entity.pdbx_description
1 polymer ?
#
loop_
_entity_poly.entity_id
_entity_poly.type
_entity_poly.pdbx_seq_one_letter_code
_entity_poly.pdbx_strand_id
1 'polypeptide(L)'
;MPLKKSHDKNVDDVVSSMELKAQGLRDKIQGVNDQIDRLKQQLAGPTRDTARAQATKLLQQRRQYQRQLTVIEKQSMNITAAKTSMSILETSRQTFDAMSSLNKAMGQRMKGFSADKIADLQDDMSELLYSADEITNTLSQDFAVPDSVTDADLELEMSILESEIAAGQMTEAGARPVYLEQSAPAEDEDEFII
;
A
#
# COMPACT_ATOMS: atom_id res chain seq x y z
N MET A 1 -11.83 16.45 -41.63
CA MET A 1 -11.81 16.93 -40.23
C MET A 1 -10.67 16.25 -39.51
N PRO A 2 -9.70 16.97 -38.91
CA PRO A 2 -8.67 16.31 -38.12
C PRO A 2 -9.27 15.84 -36.79
N LEU A 3 -9.09 14.56 -36.48
CA LEU A 3 -9.45 13.95 -35.21
C LEU A 3 -8.70 14.69 -34.09
N LYS A 4 -9.47 15.29 -33.19
CA LYS A 4 -9.01 15.94 -31.97
C LYS A 4 -8.17 14.91 -31.22
N LYS A 5 -6.84 15.12 -31.09
CA LYS A 5 -5.98 14.33 -30.19
C LYS A 5 -6.71 14.25 -28.85
N SER A 6 -7.19 13.07 -28.48
CA SER A 6 -7.57 12.81 -27.10
C SER A 6 -6.35 13.17 -26.27
N HIS A 7 -6.57 13.94 -25.22
CA HIS A 7 -5.57 14.13 -24.18
C HIS A 7 -5.49 12.79 -23.43
N ASP A 8 -4.91 11.80 -24.11
CA ASP A 8 -4.61 10.51 -23.54
C ASP A 8 -3.49 10.79 -22.56
N LYS A 9 -3.86 10.95 -21.28
CA LYS A 9 -2.86 11.04 -20.22
C LYS A 9 -1.98 9.82 -20.41
N ASN A 10 -0.69 10.03 -20.53
CA ASN A 10 0.23 8.90 -20.60
C ASN A 10 -0.07 8.03 -19.36
N VAL A 11 -0.08 6.71 -19.52
CA VAL A 11 -0.25 5.76 -18.41
C VAL A 11 0.67 6.13 -17.24
N ASP A 12 1.84 6.69 -17.55
CA ASP A 12 2.77 7.28 -16.57
C ASP A 12 2.20 8.45 -15.78
N ASP A 13 1.55 9.42 -16.41
CA ASP A 13 0.93 10.56 -15.72
C ASP A 13 -0.19 10.10 -14.77
N VAL A 14 -0.92 9.04 -15.15
CA VAL A 14 -1.98 8.45 -14.33
C VAL A 14 -1.39 7.75 -13.11
N VAL A 15 -0.36 6.91 -13.29
CA VAL A 15 0.36 6.25 -12.19
C VAL A 15 0.96 7.29 -11.24
N SER A 16 1.67 8.29 -11.76
CA SER A 16 2.25 9.35 -10.93
C SER A 16 1.19 10.15 -10.17
N SER A 17 0.04 10.45 -10.79
CA SER A 17 -1.06 11.12 -10.08
C SER A 17 -1.66 10.23 -8.98
N MET A 18 -1.73 8.92 -9.17
CA MET A 18 -2.19 7.97 -8.15
C MET A 18 -1.20 7.87 -7.00
N GLU A 19 0.10 7.83 -7.28
CA GLU A 19 1.16 7.84 -6.26
C GLU A 19 1.12 9.09 -5.39
N LEU A 20 0.91 10.27 -5.99
CA LEU A 20 0.76 11.52 -5.24
C LEU A 20 -0.46 11.50 -4.32
N LYS A 21 -1.59 10.95 -4.79
CA LYS A 21 -2.79 10.80 -3.96
C LYS A 21 -2.59 9.78 -2.84
N ALA A 22 -1.92 8.67 -3.13
CA ALA A 22 -1.55 7.66 -2.13
C ALA A 22 -0.67 8.28 -1.05
N GLN A 23 0.33 9.09 -1.44
CA GLN A 23 1.19 9.80 -0.49
C GLN A 23 0.38 10.74 0.41
N GLY A 24 -0.50 11.56 -0.16
CA GLY A 24 -1.35 12.45 0.64
C GLY A 24 -2.28 11.70 1.61
N LEU A 25 -2.69 10.47 1.29
CA LEU A 25 -3.44 9.62 2.22
C LEU A 25 -2.54 9.05 3.33
N ARG A 26 -1.31 8.64 3.01
CA ARG A 26 -0.32 8.20 4.02
C ARG A 26 -0.02 9.32 5.02
N ASP A 27 0.19 10.53 4.53
CA ASP A 27 0.45 11.69 5.39
C ASP A 27 -0.75 11.98 6.32
N LYS A 28 -1.98 11.86 5.81
CA LYS A 28 -3.20 11.97 6.63
C LYS A 28 -3.33 10.87 7.67
N ILE A 29 -3.02 9.62 7.30
CA ILE A 29 -3.02 8.48 8.23
C ILE A 29 -2.00 8.73 9.35
N GLN A 30 -0.81 9.19 9.01
CA GLN A 30 0.23 9.53 9.98
C GLN A 30 -0.24 10.66 10.91
N GLY A 31 -0.82 11.73 10.37
CA GLY A 31 -1.36 12.82 11.19
C GLY A 31 -2.44 12.36 12.18
N VAL A 32 -3.29 11.41 11.78
CA VAL A 32 -4.28 10.81 12.68
C VAL A 32 -3.62 9.92 13.73
N ASN A 33 -2.58 9.15 13.38
CA ASN A 33 -1.81 8.37 14.35
C ASN A 33 -1.16 9.25 15.41
N ASP A 34 -0.53 10.36 15.00
CA ASP A 34 0.08 11.31 15.93
C ASP A 34 -0.95 11.92 16.91
N GLN A 35 -2.19 12.14 16.44
CA GLN A 35 -3.29 12.60 17.29
C GLN A 35 -3.74 11.54 18.28
N ILE A 36 -3.85 10.28 17.85
CA ILE A 36 -4.17 9.14 18.72
C ILE A 36 -3.08 8.98 19.79
N ASP A 37 -1.80 9.11 19.42
CA ASP A 37 -0.67 8.99 20.34
C ASP A 37 -0.71 10.06 21.44
N ARG A 38 -1.10 11.30 21.12
CA ARG A 38 -1.29 12.36 22.12
C ARG A 38 -2.44 12.05 23.10
N LEU A 39 -3.47 11.34 22.64
CA LEU A 39 -4.59 10.93 23.49
C LEU A 39 -4.23 9.74 24.41
N LYS A 40 -3.20 8.95 24.09
CA LYS A 40 -2.77 7.80 24.90
C LYS A 40 -2.51 8.16 26.37
N GLN A 41 -1.89 9.32 26.62
CA GLN A 41 -1.63 9.80 27.99
C GLN A 41 -2.93 10.20 28.72
N GLN A 42 -3.93 10.69 27.99
CA GLN A 42 -5.23 11.08 28.56
C GLN A 42 -6.16 9.89 28.78
N LEU A 43 -5.98 8.81 28.01
CA LEU A 43 -6.69 7.54 28.16
C LEU A 43 -6.33 6.79 29.45
N ALA A 44 -5.19 7.10 30.07
CA ALA A 44 -4.80 6.59 31.37
C ALA A 44 -5.25 7.46 32.56
N GLY A 45 -5.86 8.62 32.28
CA GLY A 45 -6.13 9.66 33.27
C GLY A 45 -7.61 9.86 33.60
N PRO A 46 -7.95 10.87 34.42
CA PRO A 46 -9.33 11.18 34.81
C PRO A 46 -10.22 11.60 33.62
N THR A 47 -9.63 11.94 32.47
CA THR A 47 -10.32 12.28 31.22
C THR A 47 -10.49 11.08 30.28
N ARG A 48 -10.30 9.85 30.76
CA ARG A 48 -10.33 8.62 29.95
C ARG A 48 -11.55 8.51 29.05
N ASP A 49 -12.76 8.69 29.58
CA ASP A 49 -13.98 8.48 28.79
C ASP A 49 -14.11 9.50 27.64
N THR A 50 -13.69 10.75 27.89
CA THR A 50 -13.63 11.79 26.85
C THR A 50 -12.54 11.51 25.81
N ALA A 51 -11.38 11.03 26.25
CA ALA A 51 -10.28 10.66 25.36
C ALA A 51 -10.64 9.43 24.51
N ARG A 52 -11.38 8.47 25.07
CA ARG A 52 -11.90 7.29 24.37
C ARG A 52 -12.86 7.69 23.26
N ALA A 53 -13.84 8.54 23.55
CA ALA A 53 -14.77 9.04 22.52
C ALA A 53 -14.05 9.80 21.38
N GLN A 54 -12.99 10.54 21.68
CA GLN A 54 -12.16 11.21 20.68
C GLN A 54 -11.33 10.21 19.86
N ALA A 55 -10.70 9.25 20.53
CA ALA A 55 -9.91 8.21 19.89
C ALA A 55 -10.78 7.34 18.95
N THR A 56 -12.01 6.99 19.31
CA THR A 56 -12.91 6.21 18.43
C THR A 56 -13.17 6.94 17.11
N LYS A 57 -13.39 8.25 17.15
CA LYS A 57 -13.59 9.07 15.94
C LYS A 57 -12.33 9.11 15.07
N LEU A 58 -11.15 9.20 15.70
CA LEU A 58 -9.87 9.18 14.98
C LEU A 58 -9.59 7.82 14.36
N LEU A 59 -9.87 6.71 15.06
CA LEU A 59 -9.74 5.36 14.52
C LEU A 59 -10.65 5.16 13.30
N GLN A 60 -11.89 5.63 13.37
CA GLN A 60 -12.82 5.61 12.23
C GLN A 60 -12.26 6.39 11.03
N GLN A 61 -11.72 7.59 11.27
CA GLN A 61 -11.10 8.42 10.24
C GLN A 61 -9.85 7.75 9.63
N ARG A 62 -8.98 7.18 10.47
CA ARG A 62 -7.79 6.44 10.03
C ARG A 62 -8.17 5.29 9.11
N ARG A 63 -9.14 4.47 9.54
CA ARG A 63 -9.60 3.31 8.78
C ARG A 63 -10.21 3.71 7.43
N GLN A 64 -10.90 4.86 7.38
CA GLN A 64 -11.42 5.42 6.13
C GLN A 64 -10.28 5.80 5.16
N TYR A 65 -9.22 6.45 5.64
CA TYR A 65 -8.07 6.77 4.78
C TYR A 65 -7.30 5.53 4.34
N GLN A 66 -7.13 4.53 5.22
CA GLN A 66 -6.50 3.26 4.87
C GLN A 66 -7.27 2.55 3.74
N ARG A 67 -8.61 2.52 3.80
CA ARG A 67 -9.42 1.98 2.70
C ARG A 67 -9.19 2.72 1.39
N GLN A 68 -9.20 4.05 1.42
CA GLN A 68 -8.93 4.85 0.22
C GLN A 68 -7.53 4.57 -0.34
N LEU A 69 -6.54 4.41 0.53
CA LEU A 69 -5.16 4.10 0.15
C LEU A 69 -5.08 2.74 -0.53
N THR A 70 -5.67 1.70 0.07
CA THR A 70 -5.70 0.34 -0.50
C THR A 70 -6.32 0.31 -1.89
N VAL A 71 -7.40 1.07 -2.12
CA VAL A 71 -8.03 1.18 -3.44
C VAL A 71 -7.08 1.80 -4.46
N ILE A 72 -6.42 2.91 -4.11
CA ILE A 72 -5.50 3.61 -5.01
C ILE A 72 -4.26 2.77 -5.30
N GLU A 73 -3.69 2.12 -4.29
CA GLU A 73 -2.53 1.24 -4.47
C GLU A 73 -2.86 0.06 -5.40
N LYS A 74 -4.03 -0.57 -5.22
CA LYS A 74 -4.51 -1.64 -6.11
C LYS A 74 -4.71 -1.14 -7.54
N GLN A 75 -5.32 0.04 -7.73
CA GLN A 75 -5.49 0.66 -9.04
C GLN A 75 -4.15 0.97 -9.72
N SER A 76 -3.19 1.51 -8.96
CA SER A 76 -1.85 1.81 -9.46
C SER A 76 -1.13 0.54 -9.91
N MET A 77 -1.21 -0.55 -9.14
CA MET A 77 -0.62 -1.84 -9.49
C MET A 77 -1.20 -2.42 -10.78
N ASN A 78 -2.52 -2.37 -10.95
CA ASN A 78 -3.18 -2.87 -12.17
C ASN A 78 -2.74 -2.11 -13.41
N ILE A 79 -2.61 -0.79 -13.29
CA ILE A 79 -2.20 0.08 -14.38
C ILE A 79 -0.72 -0.15 -14.73
N THR A 80 0.15 -0.30 -13.73
CA THR A 80 1.56 -0.64 -13.95
C THR A 80 1.71 -2.01 -14.63
N ALA A 81 0.89 -2.99 -14.24
CA ALA A 81 0.86 -4.30 -14.88
C ALA A 81 0.45 -4.18 -16.35
N ALA A 82 -0.64 -3.46 -16.65
CA ALA A 82 -1.09 -3.21 -18.02
C ALA A 82 -0.01 -2.49 -18.87
N LYS A 83 0.65 -1.48 -18.30
CA LYS A 83 1.76 -0.77 -18.96
C LYS A 83 2.92 -1.71 -19.32
N THR A 84 3.28 -2.59 -18.40
CA THR A 84 4.37 -3.56 -18.60
C THR A 84 4.02 -4.52 -19.74
N SER A 85 2.79 -5.04 -19.78
CA SER A 85 2.30 -5.87 -20.87
C SER A 85 2.34 -5.13 -22.22
N MET A 86 1.94 -3.86 -22.26
CA MET A 86 2.03 -3.04 -23.48
C MET A 86 3.47 -2.88 -23.98
N SER A 87 4.43 -2.63 -23.09
CA SER A 87 5.86 -2.51 -23.44
C SER A 87 6.43 -3.81 -24.03
N ILE A 88 6.04 -4.96 -23.48
CA ILE A 88 6.41 -6.27 -24.01
C ILE A 88 5.85 -6.48 -25.42
N LEU A 89 4.58 -6.11 -25.64
CA LEU A 89 3.95 -6.19 -26.96
C LEU A 89 4.63 -5.27 -27.99
N GLU A 90 5.00 -4.04 -27.58
CA GLU A 90 5.73 -3.11 -28.46
C GLU A 90 7.10 -3.64 -28.85
N THR A 91 7.85 -4.22 -27.90
CA THR A 91 9.17 -4.81 -28.15
C THR A 91 9.07 -6.04 -29.07
N SER A 92 8.05 -6.88 -28.86
CA SER A 92 7.75 -8.03 -29.72
C SER A 92 7.45 -7.58 -31.16
N ARG A 93 6.61 -6.55 -31.31
CA ARG A 93 6.27 -5.95 -32.62
C ARG A 93 7.51 -5.43 -33.34
N GLN A 94 8.38 -4.69 -32.66
CA GLN A 94 9.61 -4.14 -33.25
C GLN A 94 10.57 -5.25 -33.69
N THR A 95 10.73 -6.29 -32.88
CA THR A 95 11.56 -7.46 -33.20
C THR A 95 11.01 -8.18 -34.43
N PHE A 96 9.68 -8.33 -34.51
CA PHE A 96 9.02 -8.91 -35.67
C PHE A 96 9.20 -8.06 -36.94
N ASP A 97 9.02 -6.74 -36.85
CA ASP A 97 9.23 -5.82 -37.98
C ASP A 97 10.66 -5.95 -38.53
N ALA A 98 11.64 -6.09 -37.64
CA ALA A 98 13.05 -6.31 -38.01
C ALA A 98 13.25 -7.68 -38.69
N MET A 99 12.70 -8.76 -38.13
CA MET A 99 12.80 -10.12 -38.69
C MET A 99 12.09 -10.25 -40.04
N SER A 100 10.92 -9.62 -40.19
CA SER A 100 10.17 -9.56 -41.46
C SER A 100 10.95 -8.81 -42.53
N SER A 101 11.57 -7.69 -42.17
CA SER A 101 12.42 -6.92 -43.07
C SER A 101 13.66 -7.70 -43.51
N LEU A 102 14.30 -8.41 -42.58
CA LEU A 102 15.42 -9.32 -42.86
C LEU A 102 15.00 -10.48 -43.77
N ASN A 103 13.84 -11.10 -43.52
CA ASN A 103 13.29 -12.19 -44.33
C ASN A 103 12.93 -11.73 -45.75
N LYS A 104 12.40 -10.52 -45.94
CA LYS A 104 12.15 -9.96 -47.28
C LYS A 104 13.46 -9.72 -48.04
N ALA A 105 14.47 -9.20 -47.36
CA ALA A 105 15.80 -9.01 -47.95
C ALA A 105 16.47 -10.34 -48.33
N MET A 106 16.26 -11.41 -47.53
CA MET A 106 16.73 -12.77 -47.85
C MET A 106 15.89 -13.46 -48.94
N GLY A 107 14.57 -13.29 -48.95
CA GLY A 107 13.65 -13.88 -49.94
C GLY A 107 13.81 -13.29 -51.35
N GLN A 108 14.25 -12.03 -51.47
CA GLN A 108 14.70 -11.46 -52.74
C GLN A 108 15.97 -12.15 -53.28
N ARG A 109 16.74 -12.84 -52.43
CA ARG A 109 17.90 -13.66 -52.81
C ARG A 109 17.60 -15.16 -52.89
N MET A 110 16.57 -15.67 -52.21
CA MET A 110 16.14 -17.07 -52.22
C MET A 110 14.64 -17.17 -52.49
N LYS A 111 14.26 -17.51 -53.73
CA LYS A 111 12.86 -17.72 -54.14
C LYS A 111 12.24 -18.86 -53.31
N GLY A 112 11.30 -18.54 -52.43
CA GLY A 112 10.30 -19.51 -51.96
C GLY A 112 10.16 -19.71 -50.45
N PHE A 113 10.10 -18.67 -49.63
CA PHE A 113 9.61 -18.81 -48.25
C PHE A 113 8.40 -17.90 -48.00
N SER A 114 7.21 -18.53 -48.05
CA SER A 114 5.85 -18.00 -47.83
C SER A 114 5.61 -17.72 -46.34
N ALA A 115 5.14 -16.54 -45.94
CA ALA A 115 3.75 -16.08 -45.80
C ALA A 115 2.91 -16.79 -44.72
N ASP A 116 3.04 -18.11 -44.53
CA ASP A 116 2.18 -18.86 -43.60
C ASP A 116 2.46 -18.51 -42.12
N LYS A 117 3.72 -18.22 -41.78
CA LYS A 117 4.13 -17.83 -40.41
C LYS A 117 3.68 -16.43 -39.97
N ILE A 118 3.12 -15.64 -40.88
CA ILE A 118 2.58 -14.30 -40.59
C ILE A 118 1.10 -14.40 -40.18
N ALA A 119 0.39 -15.43 -40.64
CA ALA A 119 -1.00 -15.68 -40.25
C ALA A 119 -1.08 -16.24 -38.81
N ASP A 120 -0.18 -17.14 -38.44
CA ASP A 120 -0.14 -17.72 -37.08
C ASP A 120 0.16 -16.65 -35.99
N LEU A 121 1.00 -15.65 -36.28
CA LEU A 121 1.26 -14.52 -35.36
C LEU A 121 0.06 -13.56 -35.22
N GLN A 122 -0.82 -13.57 -36.22
CA GLN A 122 -2.04 -12.75 -36.22
C GLN A 122 -3.12 -13.37 -35.33
N ASP A 123 -3.17 -14.70 -35.23
CA ASP A 123 -4.04 -15.43 -34.29
C ASP A 123 -3.51 -15.36 -32.85
N ASP A 124 -2.20 -15.51 -32.62
CA ASP A 124 -1.62 -15.42 -31.27
C ASP A 124 -1.74 -14.02 -30.66
N MET A 125 -1.65 -12.94 -31.46
CA MET A 125 -1.95 -11.57 -31.00
C MET A 125 -3.44 -11.36 -30.70
N SER A 126 -4.32 -12.10 -31.38
CA SER A 126 -5.76 -12.07 -31.12
C SER A 126 -6.11 -12.77 -29.81
N GLU A 127 -5.39 -13.83 -29.46
CA GLU A 127 -5.53 -14.54 -28.18
C GLU A 127 -4.97 -13.72 -27.00
N LEU A 128 -3.89 -12.97 -27.22
CA LEU A 128 -3.31 -12.05 -26.23
C LEU A 128 -4.19 -10.81 -25.95
N LEU A 129 -4.88 -10.28 -26.95
CA LEU A 129 -5.89 -9.22 -26.76
C LEU A 129 -7.11 -9.74 -25.97
N TYR A 130 -7.44 -11.02 -26.12
CA TYR A 130 -8.53 -11.65 -25.37
C TYR A 130 -8.16 -11.91 -23.90
N SER A 131 -6.92 -12.32 -23.63
CA SER A 131 -6.42 -12.55 -22.26
C SER A 131 -6.20 -11.23 -21.48
N ALA A 132 -5.85 -10.13 -22.15
CA ALA A 132 -5.86 -8.79 -21.54
C ALA A 132 -7.28 -8.32 -21.16
N ASP A 133 -8.29 -8.74 -21.93
CA ASP A 133 -9.71 -8.49 -21.66
C ASP A 133 -10.21 -9.33 -20.46
N GLU A 134 -9.71 -10.56 -20.31
CA GLU A 134 -9.99 -11.43 -19.17
C GLU A 134 -9.35 -10.90 -17.87
N ILE A 135 -8.09 -10.48 -17.92
CA ILE A 135 -7.38 -9.88 -16.77
C ILE A 135 -8.09 -8.59 -16.30
N THR A 136 -8.63 -7.80 -17.23
CA THR A 136 -9.42 -6.60 -16.93
C THR A 136 -10.79 -6.93 -16.30
N ASN A 137 -11.39 -8.06 -16.69
CA ASN A 137 -12.66 -8.53 -16.12
C ASN A 137 -12.50 -9.17 -14.73
N THR A 138 -11.44 -9.95 -14.50
CA THR A 138 -11.17 -10.52 -13.16
C THR A 138 -10.79 -9.44 -12.15
N LEU A 139 -10.07 -8.41 -12.60
CA LEU A 139 -9.80 -7.23 -11.78
C LEU A 139 -11.07 -6.46 -11.41
N SER A 140 -12.17 -6.59 -12.17
CA SER A 140 -13.45 -5.91 -11.95
C SER A 140 -14.38 -6.60 -10.92
N GLN A 141 -14.14 -7.86 -10.56
CA GLN A 141 -15.11 -8.63 -9.75
C GLN A 141 -14.85 -8.58 -8.23
N ASP A 142 -13.62 -8.32 -7.79
CA ASP A 142 -13.20 -8.39 -6.39
C ASP A 142 -13.14 -7.03 -5.66
N PHE A 143 -14.01 -6.08 -6.02
CA PHE A 143 -14.09 -4.78 -5.33
C PHE A 143 -15.16 -4.70 -4.25
N ALA A 144 -15.63 -5.84 -3.74
CA ALA A 144 -16.40 -5.87 -2.50
C ALA A 144 -15.46 -5.67 -1.30
N VAL A 145 -14.88 -4.47 -1.16
CA VAL A 145 -14.44 -4.01 0.16
C VAL A 145 -15.73 -3.66 0.91
N PRO A 146 -16.09 -4.37 2.00
CA PRO A 146 -17.31 -4.06 2.72
C PRO A 146 -17.31 -2.59 3.14
N ASP A 147 -18.36 -1.86 2.75
CA ASP A 147 -18.45 -0.40 2.92
C ASP A 147 -18.52 0.02 4.40
N SER A 148 -18.97 -0.88 5.27
CA SER A 148 -19.19 -0.57 6.67
C SER A 148 -18.00 -0.97 7.53
N VAL A 149 -17.35 0.03 8.11
CA VAL A 149 -16.65 -0.17 9.40
C VAL A 149 -17.73 -0.52 10.41
N THR A 150 -17.63 -1.69 11.03
CA THR A 150 -18.57 -2.04 12.08
C THR A 150 -18.15 -1.41 13.40
N ASP A 151 -19.11 -1.11 14.27
CA ASP A 151 -18.80 -0.63 15.63
C ASP A 151 -17.97 -1.68 16.40
N ALA A 152 -18.15 -2.97 16.10
CA ALA A 152 -17.35 -4.06 16.64
C ALA A 152 -15.87 -3.99 16.22
N ASP A 153 -15.59 -3.63 14.96
CA ASP A 153 -14.20 -3.41 14.50
C ASP A 153 -13.53 -2.27 15.24
N LEU A 154 -14.26 -1.16 15.45
CA LEU A 154 -13.74 0.02 16.15
C LEU A 154 -13.51 -0.27 17.63
N GLU A 155 -14.40 -1.02 18.27
CA GLU A 155 -14.26 -1.40 19.66
C GLU A 155 -13.08 -2.37 19.86
N LEU A 156 -12.88 -3.32 18.94
CA LEU A 156 -11.69 -4.17 18.92
C LEU A 156 -10.41 -3.33 18.79
N GLU A 157 -10.37 -2.42 17.82
CA GLU A 157 -9.22 -1.54 17.60
C GLU A 157 -8.95 -0.63 18.82
N MET A 158 -10.00 -0.16 19.49
CA MET A 158 -9.90 0.59 20.75
C MET A 158 -9.35 -0.28 21.88
N SER A 159 -9.81 -1.52 22.04
CA SER A 159 -9.31 -2.43 23.07
C SER A 159 -7.83 -2.77 22.88
N ILE A 160 -7.38 -2.91 21.63
CA ILE A 160 -5.97 -3.09 21.30
C ILE A 160 -5.18 -1.85 21.71
N LEU A 161 -5.68 -0.66 21.37
CA LEU A 161 -5.05 0.60 21.77
C LEU A 161 -4.95 0.74 23.29
N GLU A 162 -6.00 0.40 24.03
CA GLU A 162 -5.99 0.40 25.50
C GLU A 162 -4.98 -0.62 26.06
N SER A 163 -4.86 -1.79 25.42
CA SER A 163 -3.87 -2.81 25.78
C SER A 163 -2.43 -2.36 25.50
N GLU A 164 -2.16 -1.67 24.39
CA GLU A 164 -0.84 -1.10 24.08
C GLU A 164 -0.42 -0.07 25.14
N ILE A 165 -1.36 0.77 25.57
CA ILE A 165 -1.13 1.75 26.63
C ILE A 165 -0.80 1.04 27.95
N ALA A 166 -1.62 0.04 28.34
CA ALA A 166 -1.40 -0.72 29.56
C ALA A 166 -0.03 -1.42 29.57
N ALA A 167 0.37 -2.01 28.44
CA ALA A 167 1.69 -2.64 28.28
C ALA A 167 2.84 -1.60 28.41
N GLY A 168 2.70 -0.42 27.80
CA GLY A 168 3.68 0.67 27.89
C GLY A 168 3.82 1.21 29.33
N GLN A 169 2.74 1.30 30.08
CA GLN A 169 2.76 1.71 31.49
C GLN A 169 3.44 0.68 32.40
N MET A 170 3.27 -0.62 32.12
CA MET A 170 3.97 -1.68 32.86
C MET A 170 5.49 -1.62 32.67
N THR A 171 5.96 -1.22 31.49
CA THR A 171 7.40 -1.01 31.24
C THR A 171 7.97 0.22 31.95
N GLU A 172 7.20 1.30 32.09
CA GLU A 172 7.63 2.50 32.84
C GLU A 172 7.58 2.31 34.36
N ALA A 173 6.59 1.58 34.89
CA ALA A 173 6.46 1.31 36.33
C ALA A 173 7.56 0.40 36.91
N GLY A 174 8.26 -0.37 36.06
CA GLY A 174 9.43 -1.19 36.44
C GLY A 174 10.74 -0.41 36.56
N ALA A 175 10.79 0.85 36.11
CA ALA A 175 11.99 1.69 36.14
C ALA A 175 12.07 2.53 37.42
N ARG A 176 12.01 1.89 38.61
CA ARG A 176 12.37 2.58 39.85
C ARG A 176 13.87 2.90 39.82
N PRO A 177 14.31 4.16 40.05
CA PRO A 177 15.72 4.50 40.02
C PRO A 177 16.48 3.79 41.15
N VAL A 178 17.58 3.10 40.80
CA VAL A 178 18.49 2.37 41.72
C VAL A 178 18.99 3.22 42.89
N TYR A 179 18.91 4.55 42.77
CA TYR A 179 19.31 5.51 43.81
C TYR A 179 18.44 5.49 45.08
N LEU A 180 17.26 4.85 45.07
CA LEU A 180 16.42 4.69 46.27
C LEU A 180 16.75 3.44 47.10
N GLU A 181 17.65 2.59 46.63
CA GLU A 181 17.97 1.29 47.26
C GLU A 181 19.31 1.31 48.03
N GLN A 182 20.09 2.39 47.90
CA GLN A 182 21.45 2.48 48.45
C GLN A 182 21.59 3.37 49.70
N SER A 183 20.50 3.65 50.40
CA SER A 183 20.53 4.46 51.62
C SER A 183 19.80 3.79 52.78
N ALA A 184 20.20 2.55 53.09
CA ALA A 184 20.19 2.06 54.46
C ALA A 184 21.63 2.19 54.99
N PRO A 185 21.91 3.07 55.98
CA PRO A 185 23.24 3.14 56.57
C PRO A 185 23.52 1.83 57.32
N ALA A 186 24.71 1.26 57.08
CA ALA A 186 25.23 0.17 57.88
C ALA A 186 25.48 0.69 59.31
N GLU A 187 24.93 0.01 60.31
CA GLU A 187 25.25 0.24 61.71
C GLU A 187 26.69 -0.25 61.95
N ASP A 188 27.62 0.68 62.11
CA ASP A 188 28.97 0.42 62.61
C ASP A 188 28.89 0.18 64.12
N GLU A 189 28.88 -1.09 64.55
CA GLU A 189 29.18 -1.44 65.95
C GLU A 189 30.70 -1.57 66.13
N ASP A 190 31.35 -0.43 66.39
CA ASP A 190 32.64 -0.38 67.07
C ASP A 190 32.38 -0.14 68.57
N GLU A 191 32.32 -1.22 69.37
CA GLU A 191 32.40 -1.10 70.82
C GLU A 191 33.84 -1.35 71.31
N PHE A 192 34.35 -0.31 71.96
CA PHE A 192 35.71 -0.10 72.42
C PHE A 192 36.14 -1.05 73.54
N ILE A 193 37.42 -1.42 73.51
CA ILE A 193 38.18 -1.99 74.62
C ILE A 193 38.26 -0.99 75.79
N ILE A 194 37.92 -1.42 77.01
CA ILE A 194 38.61 -1.04 78.26
C ILE A 194 38.77 -2.28 79.13
#